data_AF-A0A0F9FFZ1-F1
#
_entry.id   AF-A0A0F9FFZ1-F1
#
_cell.length_a   1.000
_cell.length_b   1.000
_cell.length_c   1.000
_cell.angle_alpha   90.00
_cell.angle_beta   90.00
_cell.angle_gamma   90.00
#
_symmetry.space_group_name_H-M   'P 1'
#
loop_
_entity.id
_entity.type
_entity.pdbx_description
1 polymer ?
#
loop_
_entity_poly.entity_id
_entity_poly.type
_entity_poly.pdbx_seq_one_letter_code
_entity_poly.pdbx_strand_id
1 'polypeptide(L)'
;MSQDIFDCITSIDRKRPSCRCCHPDWRPADDVELAQLFEDLAQTLFSVMDYHDAVILVRYEVHGQTLSSIACETGCSRSEATRRLAHARSCFCNLVVLTLMPERSE
;
A
#
# COMPACT_ATOMS: atom_id res chain seq x y z
N MET A 1 20.52 28.72 2.74
CA MET A 1 20.36 27.26 2.87
C MET A 1 19.24 27.05 3.87
N SER A 2 18.11 26.52 3.38
CA SER A 2 16.78 26.62 4.02
C SER A 2 16.70 25.89 5.36
N GLN A 3 16.10 26.56 6.35
CA GLN A 3 15.76 26.06 7.68
C GLN A 3 14.76 24.86 7.64
N ASP A 4 14.17 24.59 6.46
CA ASP A 4 13.06 23.66 6.24
C ASP A 4 13.43 22.16 6.34
N ILE A 5 14.72 21.82 6.48
CA ILE A 5 15.17 20.42 6.65
C ILE A 5 15.01 19.96 8.10
N PHE A 6 14.99 20.88 9.08
CA PHE A 6 15.05 20.53 10.49
C PHE A 6 13.70 20.14 11.10
N ASP A 7 12.58 20.47 10.45
CA ASP A 7 11.23 20.16 10.93
C ASP A 7 10.78 18.71 10.61
N CYS A 8 11.62 17.91 9.95
CA CYS A 8 11.33 16.47 9.74
C CYS A 8 11.41 15.63 11.02
N ILE A 9 11.91 16.17 12.14
CA ILE A 9 12.28 15.37 13.31
C ILE A 9 11.22 15.40 14.44
N THR A 10 10.28 16.34 14.42
CA THR A 10 9.34 16.50 15.54
C THR A 10 7.90 16.63 15.08
N SER A 11 7.27 15.51 14.69
CA SER A 11 5.80 15.49 14.67
C SER A 11 5.19 14.10 14.68
N ILE A 12 4.58 13.83 15.84
CA ILE A 12 3.43 12.95 16.08
C ILE A 12 3.75 11.45 16.04
N ASP A 13 3.98 10.94 17.25
CA ASP A 13 3.83 9.55 17.66
C ASP A 13 2.35 9.11 17.51
N ARG A 14 1.85 9.09 16.26
CA ARG A 14 0.59 8.44 15.93
C ARG A 14 0.87 6.96 16.09
N LYS A 15 0.24 6.34 17.09
CA LYS A 15 0.19 4.87 17.26
C LYS A 15 0.11 4.21 15.89
N ARG A 16 1.25 3.65 15.46
CA ARG A 16 1.40 2.91 14.22
C ARG A 16 0.28 1.88 14.21
N PRO A 17 -0.66 1.89 13.26
CA PRO A 17 -1.43 0.70 13.01
C PRO A 17 -0.40 -0.34 12.55
N SER A 18 -0.01 -1.25 13.45
CA SER A 18 0.79 -2.39 13.08
C SER A 18 -0.06 -3.20 12.10
N CYS A 19 0.27 -3.16 10.81
CA CYS A 19 -0.41 -4.06 9.87
C CYS A 19 -0.19 -5.48 10.38
N ARG A 20 -1.27 -6.26 10.43
CA ARG A 20 -1.22 -7.65 10.89
C ARG A 20 -0.15 -8.44 10.13
N CYS A 21 -0.02 -8.17 8.85
CA CYS A 21 0.95 -8.69 7.89
C CYS A 21 2.44 -8.44 8.25
N CYS A 22 2.75 -7.45 9.07
CA CYS A 22 4.12 -7.14 9.52
C CYS A 22 4.41 -7.67 10.93
N HIS A 23 3.45 -8.33 11.56
CA HIS A 23 3.68 -8.96 12.85
C HIS A 23 4.49 -10.25 12.64
N PRO A 24 5.52 -10.53 13.45
CA PRO A 24 6.26 -11.80 13.37
C PRO A 24 5.36 -13.03 13.59
N ASP A 25 4.19 -12.84 14.23
CA ASP A 25 3.18 -13.87 14.45
C ASP A 25 2.05 -13.84 13.41
N TRP A 26 2.21 -13.12 12.29
CA TRP A 26 1.25 -13.18 11.20
C TRP A 26 1.24 -14.60 10.65
N ARG A 27 0.09 -15.25 10.77
CA ARG A 27 -0.20 -16.48 10.06
C ARG A 27 -1.16 -16.14 8.92
N PRO A 28 -0.98 -16.74 7.73
CA PRO A 28 -2.05 -16.77 6.74
C PRO A 28 -3.33 -17.24 7.44
N ALA A 29 -4.49 -16.76 6.98
CA ALA A 29 -5.75 -17.26 7.50
C ALA A 29 -5.75 -18.80 7.46
N ASP A 30 -6.31 -19.45 8.48
CA ASP A 30 -6.49 -20.91 8.49
C ASP A 30 -7.36 -21.38 7.29
N ASP A 31 -8.04 -20.41 6.67
CA ASP A 31 -8.78 -20.53 5.43
C ASP A 31 -7.84 -20.45 4.21
N VAL A 32 -7.57 -21.62 3.63
CA VAL A 32 -6.73 -21.82 2.44
C VAL A 32 -7.29 -21.05 1.23
N GLU A 33 -8.62 -20.95 1.09
CA GLU A 33 -9.25 -20.24 -0.01
C GLU A 33 -9.03 -18.73 0.11
N LEU A 34 -9.13 -18.19 1.33
CA LEU A 34 -8.85 -16.79 1.59
C LEU A 34 -7.37 -16.45 1.38
N ALA A 35 -6.46 -17.33 1.80
CA ALA A 35 -5.02 -17.16 1.55
C ALA A 35 -4.69 -17.15 0.05
N GLN A 36 -5.27 -18.09 -0.72
CA GLN A 36 -5.11 -18.14 -2.17
C GLN A 36 -5.68 -16.88 -2.84
N LEU A 37 -6.86 -16.42 -2.42
CA LEU A 37 -7.46 -15.18 -2.94
C LEU A 37 -6.55 -13.97 -2.70
N PHE A 38 -5.95 -13.85 -1.51
CA PHE A 38 -5.00 -12.77 -1.23
C PHE A 38 -3.75 -12.84 -2.11
N GLU A 39 -3.22 -14.04 -2.34
CA GLU A 39 -2.06 -14.25 -3.20
C GLU A 39 -2.38 -13.93 -4.67
N ASP A 40 -3.52 -14.40 -5.19
CA ASP A 40 -3.99 -14.11 -6.55
C ASP A 40 -4.25 -12.61 -6.76
N LEU A 41 -4.85 -11.93 -5.77
CA LEU A 41 -5.05 -10.49 -5.80
C LEU A 41 -3.72 -9.74 -5.80
N ALA A 42 -2.75 -10.16 -4.98
CA ALA A 42 -1.43 -9.54 -4.95
C ALA A 42 -0.69 -9.73 -6.27
N GLN A 43 -0.70 -10.94 -6.83
CA GLN A 43 -0.08 -11.27 -8.11
C GLN A 43 -0.70 -10.45 -9.24
N THR A 44 -2.04 -10.37 -9.28
CA THR A 44 -2.76 -9.57 -10.27
C THR A 44 -2.41 -8.10 -10.13
N LEU A 45 -2.37 -7.57 -8.91
CA LEU A 45 -1.99 -6.19 -8.63
C LEU A 45 -0.59 -5.86 -9.17
N PHE A 46 0.40 -6.73 -8.94
CA PHE A 46 1.75 -6.53 -9.48
C PHE A 46 1.82 -6.64 -11.01
N SER A 47 0.89 -7.35 -11.65
CA SER A 47 0.85 -7.49 -13.10
C SER A 47 0.20 -6.31 -13.83
N VAL A 48 -0.74 -5.61 -13.19
CA VAL A 48 -1.53 -4.55 -13.84
C VAL A 48 -1.22 -3.14 -13.33
N MET A 49 -0.63 -3.01 -12.14
CA MET A 49 -0.33 -1.72 -11.53
C MET A 49 1.08 -1.24 -11.92
N ASP A 50 1.25 0.07 -12.10
CA ASP A 50 2.58 0.67 -12.24
C ASP A 50 3.45 0.30 -11.03
N TYR A 51 4.70 -0.08 -11.29
CA TYR A 51 5.61 -0.56 -10.25
C TYR A 51 5.73 0.42 -9.08
N HIS A 52 5.84 1.73 -9.37
CA HIS A 52 5.98 2.72 -8.32
C HIS A 52 4.69 2.90 -7.50
N ASP A 53 3.53 2.70 -8.13
CA ASP A 53 2.22 2.74 -7.47
C ASP A 53 2.02 1.52 -6.56
N ALA A 54 2.46 0.33 -6.99
CA ALA A 54 2.45 -0.86 -6.15
C ALA A 54 3.40 -0.71 -4.94
N VAL A 55 4.61 -0.20 -5.17
CA VAL A 55 5.60 0.00 -4.11
C VAL A 55 5.12 1.01 -3.07
N ILE A 56 4.53 2.14 -3.48
CA ILE A 56 4.02 3.13 -2.52
C ILE A 56 2.84 2.59 -1.72
N LEU A 57 1.95 1.81 -2.35
CA LEU A 57 0.82 1.17 -1.67
C LEU A 57 1.30 0.21 -0.59
N VAL A 58 2.25 -0.67 -0.91
CA VAL A 58 2.83 -1.63 0.06
C VAL A 58 3.53 -0.89 1.20
N ARG A 59 4.40 0.07 0.88
CA ARG A 59 5.14 0.82 1.92
C ARG A 59 4.21 1.59 2.86
N TYR A 60 3.14 2.18 2.33
CA TYR A 60 2.21 2.97 3.12
C TYR A 60 1.23 2.09 3.92
N GLU A 61 0.53 1.15 3.28
CA GLU A 61 -0.55 0.37 3.91
C GLU A 61 -0.03 -0.83 4.70
N VAL A 62 1.02 -1.49 4.20
CA VAL A 62 1.57 -2.70 4.81
C VAL A 62 2.67 -2.31 5.80
N HIS A 63 3.69 -1.57 5.36
CA HIS A 63 4.82 -1.25 6.24
C HIS A 63 4.57 -0.03 7.15
N GLY A 64 3.44 0.67 6.98
CA GLY A 64 3.09 1.83 7.81
C GLY A 64 4.10 2.99 7.69
N GLN A 65 4.80 3.12 6.56
CA GLN A 65 5.68 4.25 6.30
C GLN A 65 4.87 5.52 6.00
N THR A 66 5.41 6.68 6.35
CA THR A 66 4.78 7.95 6.02
C THR A 66 5.05 8.33 4.57
N LEU A 67 4.13 9.09 3.94
CA LEU A 67 4.34 9.62 2.59
C LEU A 67 5.59 10.50 2.49
N SER A 68 5.97 11.21 3.56
CA SER A 68 7.21 12.00 3.59
C SER A 68 8.45 11.10 3.54
N SER A 69 8.47 9.99 4.30
CA SER A 69 9.57 9.00 4.26
C SER A 69 9.70 8.39 2.88
N ILE A 70 8.57 7.94 2.32
CA ILE A 70 8.54 7.31 0.99
C ILE A 70 9.01 8.30 -0.08
N ALA A 71 8.53 9.55 -0.03
CA ALA A 71 8.93 10.59 -0.98
C ALA A 71 10.44 10.88 -0.92
N CYS A 72 11.00 10.98 0.29
CA CYS A 72 12.44 11.15 0.49
C CYS A 72 13.25 9.98 -0.08
N GLU A 73 12.88 8.74 0.26
CA GLU A 73 13.58 7.53 -0.18
C GLU A 73 13.49 7.29 -1.70
N THR A 74 12.40 7.73 -2.33
CA THR A 74 12.17 7.58 -3.77
C THR A 74 12.61 8.80 -4.59
N GLY A 75 13.07 9.86 -3.93
CA GLY A 75 13.49 11.11 -4.59
C GLY A 75 12.34 11.87 -5.28
N CYS A 76 11.10 11.69 -4.83
CA CYS A 76 9.93 12.41 -5.36
C CYS A 76 9.38 13.43 -4.36
N SER A 77 8.45 14.28 -4.81
CA SER A 77 7.77 15.22 -3.92
C SER A 77 6.68 14.52 -3.11
N ARG A 78 6.36 15.07 -1.93
CA ARG A 78 5.23 14.56 -1.13
C ARG A 78 3.90 14.62 -1.87
N SER A 79 3.68 15.63 -2.72
CA SER A 79 2.47 15.75 -3.54
C SER A 79 2.37 14.64 -4.58
N GLU A 80 3.49 14.30 -5.22
CA GLU A 80 3.56 13.19 -6.17
C GLU A 80 3.33 11.85 -5.47
N ALA A 81 3.97 11.61 -4.33
CA ALA A 81 3.73 10.42 -3.50
C ALA A 81 2.24 10.31 -3.10
N THR A 82 1.61 11.42 -2.72
CA THR A 82 0.18 11.44 -2.37
C THR A 82 -0.70 11.09 -3.58
N ARG A 83 -0.41 11.67 -4.74
CA ARG A 83 -1.15 11.41 -5.99
C ARG A 83 -1.04 9.95 -6.40
N ARG A 84 0.17 9.37 -6.33
CA ARG A 84 0.42 7.97 -6.63
C ARG A 84 -0.29 7.01 -5.67
N LEU A 85 -0.25 7.28 -4.37
CA LEU A 85 -1.00 6.47 -3.40
C LEU A 85 -2.51 6.50 -3.68
N ALA A 86 -3.08 7.68 -4.00
CA ALA A 86 -4.49 7.80 -4.34
C ALA A 86 -4.84 6.99 -5.60
N HIS A 87 -3.99 7.04 -6.63
CA HIS A 87 -4.15 6.23 -7.84
C HIS A 87 -4.06 4.73 -7.55
N ALA A 88 -3.03 4.30 -6.81
CA ALA A 88 -2.82 2.90 -6.44
C ALA A 88 -4.02 2.33 -5.65
N ARG A 89 -4.55 3.09 -4.68
CA ARG A 89 -5.77 2.72 -3.93
C ARG A 89 -6.98 2.56 -4.84
N SER A 90 -7.19 3.48 -5.79
CA SER A 90 -8.30 3.39 -6.75
C SER A 90 -8.19 2.13 -7.62
N CYS A 91 -6.98 1.84 -8.13
CA CYS A 91 -6.72 0.64 -8.91
C CYS A 91 -6.95 -0.64 -8.10
N PHE A 92 -6.48 -0.69 -6.86
CA PHE A 92 -6.72 -1.84 -5.97
C PHE A 92 -8.20 -2.05 -5.71
N CYS A 93 -8.96 -1.00 -5.38
CA CYS A 93 -10.40 -1.10 -5.19
C CYS A 93 -11.12 -1.62 -6.44
N ASN A 94 -10.76 -1.12 -7.62
CA ASN A 94 -11.35 -1.60 -8.87
C ASN A 94 -11.05 -3.09 -9.12
N LEU A 95 -9.83 -3.52 -8.84
CA LEU A 95 -9.42 -4.91 -8.98
C LEU A 95 -10.20 -5.82 -8.02
N VAL A 96 -10.31 -5.44 -6.74
CA VAL A 96 -11.13 -6.18 -5.76
C VAL A 96 -12.59 -6.26 -6.20
N VAL A 97 -13.17 -5.15 -6.69
CA VAL A 97 -14.54 -5.16 -7.21
C VAL A 97 -14.67 -6.13 -8.38
N LEU A 98 -13.78 -6.07 -9.37
CA LEU A 98 -13.82 -6.95 -10.54
C LEU A 98 -13.64 -8.43 -10.17
N THR A 99 -12.76 -8.75 -9.21
CA THR A 99 -12.54 -10.12 -8.74
C THR A 99 -13.71 -10.67 -7.93
N LEU A 100 -14.41 -9.82 -7.17
CA LEU A 100 -15.56 -10.22 -6.36
C LEU A 100 -16.90 -10.10 -7.11
N MET A 101 -16.92 -9.52 -8.30
CA MET A 101 -18.13 -9.47 -9.11
C MET A 101 -18.49 -10.89 -9.54
N PRO A 102 -19.73 -11.35 -9.29
CA PRO A 102 -20.16 -12.66 -9.73
C PRO A 102 -20.04 -12.74 -11.25
N GLU A 103 -19.47 -13.85 -11.74
CA GLU A 103 -19.44 -14.13 -13.18
C GLU A 103 -20.87 -14.02 -13.70
N ARG A 104 -21.09 -13.14 -14.68
CA ARG A 104 -22.36 -13.12 -15.39
C ARG A 104 -22.55 -14.50 -15.98
N SER A 105 -23.55 -15.21 -15.51
CA SER A 105 -23.98 -16.47 -16.10
C SER A 105 -24.38 -16.15 -17.54
N GLU A 106 -23.57 -16.61 -18.50
CA GLU A 106 -23.93 -16.60 -19.92
C GLU A 106 -25.06 -17.59 -20.21
#